data_AF-A0A7M2A228-F1
#
_entry.id   AF-A0A7M2A228-F1
#
_cell.length_a   1.000
_cell.length_b   1.000
_cell.length_c   1.000
_cell.angle_alpha   90.00
_cell.angle_beta   90.00
_cell.angle_gamma   90.00
#
_symmetry.space_group_name_H-M   'P 1'
#
loop_
_entity.id
_entity.type
_entity.pdbx_description
1 polymer ?
#
loop_
_entity_poly.entity_id
_entity_poly.type
_entity_poly.pdbx_seq_one_letter_code
_entity_poly.pdbx_strand_id
1 'polypeptide(L)'
;MIWNHRIKMFTAIFSLAAILTACGGGAKDATTNQPAQEAGTASNTLDTSKTGTTAADSGDKDSTDTTTANANDSASEEGKIGLDSTLEELKQKYADKLGYIRVPLNDHPVRRVSEEGSKNINIANYSDAVVGMNTGIPIHSDSQRLIDDAYPFFTTVQAPDVSYVPWEEATNLERAMVKTLFISREGLLITEDAMNNKDYSSKSFQDSMDFFEVTAKFESMAPVAQHPYDITLSQLYDKARDSWGKLAAIDPSQDEAAFAEMYKTARTDANNAMGLLNILLSTNEEERMEETYGK
;
A
#
# COMPACT_ATOMS: atom_id res chain seq x y z
N MET A 1 19.23 2.64 33.65
CA MET A 1 18.39 3.84 33.87
C MET A 1 17.10 3.58 33.11
N ILE A 2 16.00 3.31 33.81
CA ILE A 2 14.73 2.84 33.21
C ILE A 2 13.84 4.05 33.03
N TRP A 3 13.47 4.39 31.79
CA TRP A 3 12.52 5.46 31.52
C TRP A 3 11.20 4.86 31.05
N ASN A 4 10.26 4.74 31.99
CA ASN A 4 8.85 4.51 31.67
C ASN A 4 8.20 5.88 31.45
N HIS A 5 7.71 6.15 30.25
CA HIS A 5 6.69 7.18 30.04
C HIS A 5 5.41 6.52 29.52
N ARG A 6 4.38 6.57 30.38
CA ARG A 6 3.01 6.24 30.02
C ARG A 6 2.43 7.44 29.28
N ILE A 7 2.32 7.35 27.96
CA ILE A 7 1.59 8.33 27.17
C ILE A 7 0.10 8.02 27.32
N LYS A 8 -0.65 8.97 27.91
CA LYS A 8 -2.11 8.96 27.92
C LYS A 8 -2.57 9.67 26.65
N MET A 9 -3.00 8.90 25.66
CA MET A 9 -3.65 9.43 24.45
C MET A 9 -5.04 9.97 24.82
N PHE A 10 -5.24 11.27 24.68
CA PHE A 10 -6.57 11.86 24.56
C PHE A 10 -6.89 11.95 23.07
N THR A 11 -7.71 11.03 22.58
CA THR A 11 -8.20 11.05 21.20
C THR A 11 -9.29 12.11 21.07
N ALA A 12 -8.96 13.29 20.57
CA ALA A 12 -9.93 14.26 20.06
C ALA A 12 -9.90 14.20 18.53
N ILE A 13 -10.84 13.48 17.93
CA ILE A 13 -11.02 13.45 16.47
C ILE A 13 -11.76 14.73 16.08
N PHE A 14 -11.02 15.76 15.67
CA PHE A 14 -11.60 16.86 14.91
C PHE A 14 -11.52 16.51 13.43
N SER A 15 -12.62 16.00 12.87
CA SER A 15 -12.79 15.84 11.43
C SER A 15 -12.82 17.23 10.78
N LEU A 16 -11.72 17.64 10.14
CA LEU A 16 -11.72 18.82 9.30
C LEU A 16 -12.12 18.42 7.87
N ALA A 17 -13.36 18.71 7.50
CA ALA A 17 -13.80 18.71 6.11
C ALA A 17 -13.20 19.94 5.42
N ALA A 18 -12.01 19.80 4.83
CA ALA A 18 -11.49 20.78 3.89
C ALA A 18 -12.27 20.62 2.57
N ILE A 19 -13.13 21.60 2.28
CA ILE A 19 -13.88 21.72 1.03
C ILE A 19 -12.89 22.08 -0.09
N LEU A 20 -12.42 21.08 -0.84
CA LEU A 20 -11.79 21.29 -2.15
C LEU A 20 -12.87 21.34 -3.22
N THR A 21 -13.51 22.50 -3.39
CA THR A 21 -14.25 22.85 -4.61
C THR A 21 -13.41 23.83 -5.43
N ALA A 22 -12.92 23.38 -6.57
CA ALA A 22 -12.51 24.22 -7.70
C ALA A 22 -12.91 23.47 -8.98
N CYS A 23 -14.14 23.68 -9.47
CA CYS A 23 -14.47 24.60 -10.57
C CYS A 23 -13.95 24.13 -11.93
N GLY A 24 -14.85 23.49 -12.68
CA GLY A 24 -14.72 23.29 -14.11
C GLY A 24 -14.82 24.59 -14.91
N GLY A 25 -14.26 24.55 -16.11
CA GLY A 25 -14.40 25.57 -17.14
C GLY A 25 -14.16 24.92 -18.49
N GLY A 26 -15.25 24.61 -19.20
CA GLY A 26 -15.22 24.02 -20.53
C GLY A 26 -14.84 25.00 -21.63
N ALA A 27 -14.26 24.47 -22.71
CA ALA A 27 -14.25 25.09 -24.04
C ALA A 27 -14.11 24.02 -25.15
N LYS A 28 -15.26 23.71 -25.77
CA LYS A 28 -15.55 23.49 -27.20
C LYS A 28 -14.61 22.68 -28.12
N ASP A 29 -15.19 21.58 -28.61
CA ASP A 29 -15.38 21.16 -30.01
C ASP A 29 -14.21 21.22 -31.01
N ALA A 30 -13.80 20.03 -31.46
CA ALA A 30 -13.52 19.77 -32.87
C ALA A 30 -13.84 18.29 -33.22
N THR A 31 -14.98 18.09 -33.87
CA THR A 31 -15.38 16.86 -34.58
C THR A 31 -14.44 16.62 -35.77
N THR A 32 -14.08 15.37 -36.10
CA THR A 32 -14.20 14.75 -37.45
C THR A 32 -13.67 13.30 -37.47
N ASN A 33 -14.62 12.38 -37.63
CA ASN A 33 -14.66 11.11 -38.38
C ASN A 33 -13.60 9.99 -38.22
N GLN A 34 -14.12 8.88 -37.70
CA GLN A 34 -13.77 7.47 -37.98
C GLN A 34 -14.03 7.09 -39.45
N PRO A 35 -13.49 5.95 -39.94
CA PRO A 35 -14.36 4.77 -40.03
C PRO A 35 -13.69 3.44 -39.63
N ALA A 36 -14.57 2.50 -39.30
CA ALA A 36 -14.35 1.16 -38.75
C ALA A 36 -14.10 0.06 -39.81
N GLN A 37 -13.61 -1.11 -39.35
CA GLN A 37 -13.92 -2.51 -39.74
C GLN A 37 -12.71 -3.40 -39.39
N GLU A 38 -12.78 -4.69 -39.03
CA GLU A 38 -13.80 -5.63 -38.56
C GLU A 38 -13.04 -6.93 -38.20
N ALA A 39 -13.56 -7.69 -37.22
CA ALA A 39 -13.56 -9.16 -37.05
C ALA A 39 -12.32 -10.05 -37.29
N GLY A 40 -12.10 -10.99 -36.35
CA GLY A 40 -11.26 -12.17 -36.55
C GLY A 40 -11.21 -13.12 -35.34
N THR A 41 -12.28 -13.88 -35.13
CA THR A 41 -12.40 -14.99 -34.17
C THR A 41 -11.60 -16.22 -34.61
N ALA A 42 -10.95 -16.94 -33.69
CA ALA A 42 -10.69 -18.38 -33.85
C ALA A 42 -10.57 -19.10 -32.50
N SER A 43 -11.51 -20.02 -32.30
CA SER A 43 -11.54 -21.09 -31.29
C SER A 43 -10.59 -22.22 -31.69
N ASN A 44 -10.01 -22.93 -30.72
CA ASN A 44 -9.97 -24.40 -30.73
C ASN A 44 -9.52 -25.01 -29.39
N THR A 45 -10.01 -26.23 -29.20
CA THR A 45 -10.27 -26.97 -27.98
C THR A 45 -9.36 -28.20 -27.86
N LEU A 46 -9.20 -28.74 -26.63
CA LEU A 46 -8.83 -30.12 -26.24
C LEU A 46 -7.40 -30.58 -26.65
N ASP A 47 -6.66 -31.38 -25.88
CA ASP A 47 -7.11 -32.61 -25.24
C ASP A 47 -6.18 -33.08 -24.11
N THR A 48 -6.74 -33.99 -23.31
CA THR A 48 -6.23 -34.63 -22.10
C THR A 48 -5.32 -35.81 -22.45
N SER A 49 -4.36 -36.16 -21.57
CA SER A 49 -3.92 -37.55 -21.42
C SER A 49 -3.35 -37.83 -20.03
N LYS A 50 -4.11 -38.64 -19.27
CA LYS A 50 -3.69 -39.42 -18.09
C LYS A 50 -3.07 -40.75 -18.55
N THR A 51 -2.06 -41.24 -17.84
CA THR A 51 -1.84 -42.65 -17.39
C THR A 51 -0.56 -42.63 -16.54
N GLY A 52 -0.30 -43.38 -15.46
CA GLY A 52 -0.92 -44.51 -14.76
C GLY A 52 0.23 -45.19 -13.97
N THR A 53 0.18 -45.24 -12.64
CA THR A 53 -0.06 -46.46 -11.81
C THR A 53 1.16 -47.37 -11.56
N THR A 54 1.55 -47.53 -10.29
CA THR A 54 1.75 -48.79 -9.47
C THR A 54 2.53 -48.40 -8.19
N ALA A 55 2.20 -48.70 -6.91
CA ALA A 55 1.50 -49.75 -6.15
C ALA A 55 2.48 -50.49 -5.19
N ALA A 56 2.19 -50.37 -3.87
CA ALA A 56 2.48 -51.27 -2.72
C ALA A 56 3.95 -51.68 -2.42
N ASP A 57 4.41 -52.03 -1.22
CA ASP A 57 3.77 -52.52 0.02
C ASP A 57 4.76 -52.41 1.22
N SER A 58 4.17 -52.55 2.40
CA SER A 58 4.56 -52.56 3.83
C SER A 58 5.86 -53.23 4.36
N GLY A 59 6.22 -52.86 5.61
CA GLY A 59 6.70 -53.83 6.61
C GLY A 59 7.95 -53.51 7.47
N ASP A 60 7.77 -52.70 8.53
CA ASP A 60 8.28 -52.83 9.92
C ASP A 60 9.65 -53.50 10.25
N LYS A 61 10.57 -52.77 10.92
CA LYS A 61 11.24 -53.17 12.19
C LYS A 61 12.30 -52.18 12.70
N ASP A 62 12.05 -51.72 13.93
CA ASP A 62 12.91 -51.34 15.05
C ASP A 62 14.46 -51.45 14.92
N SER A 63 15.15 -50.33 15.17
CA SER A 63 16.43 -50.30 15.91
C SER A 63 16.81 -48.86 16.27
N THR A 64 16.83 -48.59 17.57
CA THR A 64 17.56 -47.50 18.22
C THR A 64 19.02 -47.45 17.77
N ASP A 65 19.46 -46.30 17.24
CA ASP A 65 20.85 -45.90 17.39
C ASP A 65 20.99 -44.38 17.53
N THR A 66 21.66 -43.97 18.60
CA THR A 66 21.86 -42.58 18.97
C THR A 66 23.08 -42.07 18.22
N THR A 67 22.89 -41.24 17.19
CA THR A 67 23.98 -40.48 16.60
C THR A 67 23.58 -39.02 16.49
N THR A 68 24.27 -38.18 17.27
CA THR A 68 24.31 -36.72 17.19
C THR A 68 24.64 -36.28 15.76
N ALA A 69 23.61 -35.89 15.01
CA ALA A 69 23.74 -35.18 13.76
C ALA A 69 23.22 -33.76 13.98
N ASN A 70 24.10 -32.78 13.75
CA ASN A 70 23.72 -31.37 13.61
C ASN A 70 22.49 -31.29 12.72
N ALA A 71 21.37 -30.85 13.30
CA ALA A 71 20.21 -30.46 12.53
C ALA A 71 20.61 -29.24 11.70
N ASN A 72 21.13 -29.49 10.50
CA ASN A 72 20.88 -28.62 9.37
C ASN A 72 19.36 -28.55 9.27
N ASP A 73 18.80 -27.50 9.87
CA ASP A 73 17.38 -27.20 9.82
C ASP A 73 17.06 -26.64 8.43
N SER A 74 17.27 -27.47 7.40
CA SER A 74 16.69 -27.28 6.08
C SER A 74 15.22 -27.71 6.13
N ALA A 75 14.48 -27.20 7.13
CA ALA A 75 13.03 -27.13 7.05
C ALA A 75 12.74 -26.26 5.84
N SER A 76 12.00 -26.80 4.87
CA SER A 76 11.75 -26.14 3.59
C SER A 76 11.31 -24.69 3.82
N GLU A 77 11.94 -23.78 3.07
CA GLU A 77 11.53 -22.36 3.07
C GLU A 77 10.15 -22.13 2.44
N GLU A 78 9.50 -23.21 1.97
CA GLU A 78 8.14 -23.19 1.45
C GLU A 78 7.15 -22.78 2.54
N GLY A 79 6.57 -21.58 2.36
CA GLY A 79 5.51 -21.05 3.22
C GLY A 79 5.97 -20.03 4.27
N LYS A 80 7.28 -19.71 4.36
CA LYS A 80 7.75 -18.64 5.24
C LYS A 80 7.57 -17.26 4.59
N ILE A 81 6.87 -16.38 5.29
CA ILE A 81 6.74 -14.97 4.91
C ILE A 81 7.99 -14.21 5.32
N GLY A 82 8.59 -13.53 4.34
CA GLY A 82 9.75 -12.65 4.48
C GLY A 82 11.08 -13.40 4.64
N LEU A 83 12.18 -12.72 4.31
CA LEU A 83 13.53 -13.25 4.52
C LEU A 83 13.94 -13.05 5.99
N ASP A 84 14.52 -14.07 6.61
CA ASP A 84 15.09 -13.99 7.96
C ASP A 84 16.20 -12.93 8.02
N SER A 85 16.14 -12.05 9.01
CA SER A 85 17.13 -10.99 9.23
C SER A 85 17.16 -10.58 10.70
N THR A 86 18.32 -10.11 11.18
CA THR A 86 18.39 -9.36 12.45
C THR A 86 18.26 -7.86 12.20
N LEU A 87 17.81 -7.12 13.21
CA LEU A 87 17.73 -5.66 13.10
C LEU A 87 19.13 -5.03 12.86
N GLU A 88 20.17 -5.54 13.51
CA GLU A 88 21.55 -5.06 13.35
C GLU A 88 22.09 -5.31 11.94
N GLU A 89 21.82 -6.47 11.33
CA GLU A 89 22.20 -6.72 9.92
C GLU A 89 21.50 -5.74 8.97
N LEU A 90 20.21 -5.48 9.19
CA LEU A 90 19.46 -4.53 8.37
C LEU A 90 20.02 -3.11 8.49
N LYS A 91 20.35 -2.66 9.71
CA LYS A 91 20.98 -1.36 9.93
C LYS A 91 22.34 -1.26 9.24
N GLN A 92 23.19 -2.28 9.39
CA GLN A 92 24.54 -2.27 8.81
C GLN A 92 24.53 -2.26 7.28
N LYS A 93 23.59 -2.97 6.65
CA LYS A 93 23.54 -3.12 5.19
C LYS A 93 22.71 -2.04 4.50
N TYR A 94 21.62 -1.56 5.11
CA TYR A 94 20.61 -0.76 4.41
C TYR A 94 20.25 0.57 5.09
N ALA A 95 20.81 0.90 6.27
CA ALA A 95 20.55 2.22 6.84
C ALA A 95 21.18 3.30 5.96
N ASP A 96 20.39 4.30 5.60
CA ASP A 96 20.88 5.48 4.89
C ASP A 96 21.56 6.50 5.84
N LYS A 97 21.96 7.65 5.31
CA LYS A 97 22.59 8.74 6.07
C LYS A 97 21.72 9.29 7.21
N LEU A 98 20.39 9.08 7.15
CA LEU A 98 19.41 9.53 8.14
C LEU A 98 19.06 8.39 9.12
N GLY A 99 19.58 7.18 8.90
CA GLY A 99 19.32 6.02 9.74
C GLY A 99 18.10 5.20 9.32
N TYR A 100 17.46 5.51 8.19
CA TYR A 100 16.34 4.73 7.68
C TYR A 100 16.83 3.47 6.97
N ILE A 101 16.32 2.31 7.35
CA ILE A 101 16.57 1.03 6.70
C ILE A 101 15.79 1.00 5.39
N ARG A 102 16.49 0.99 4.25
CA ARG A 102 15.90 0.98 2.90
C ARG A 102 16.32 -0.27 2.13
N VAL A 103 15.45 -1.28 2.13
CA VAL A 103 15.67 -2.51 1.37
C VAL A 103 15.11 -2.32 -0.05
N PRO A 104 15.95 -2.45 -1.10
CA PRO A 104 15.48 -2.39 -2.49
C PRO A 104 14.41 -3.45 -2.80
N LEU A 105 13.47 -3.13 -3.70
CA LEU A 105 12.42 -4.06 -4.11
C LEU A 105 12.93 -5.38 -4.69
N ASN A 106 14.11 -5.38 -5.30
CA ASN A 106 14.77 -6.56 -5.87
C ASN A 106 15.61 -7.36 -4.84
N ASP A 107 15.63 -6.96 -3.58
CA ASP A 107 16.38 -7.62 -2.49
C ASP A 107 15.45 -8.06 -1.35
N HIS A 108 14.28 -8.62 -1.68
CA HIS A 108 13.29 -9.16 -0.74
C HIS A 108 12.91 -8.18 0.40
N PRO A 109 12.10 -7.15 0.11
CA PRO A 109 11.85 -6.06 1.04
C PRO A 109 11.02 -6.44 2.28
N VAL A 110 10.27 -7.54 2.22
CA VAL A 110 9.57 -8.11 3.37
C VAL A 110 10.55 -8.96 4.17
N ARG A 111 10.79 -8.56 5.42
CA ARG A 111 11.76 -9.17 6.33
C ARG A 111 11.06 -9.78 7.53
N ARG A 112 11.59 -10.91 7.98
CA ARG A 112 11.29 -11.54 9.26
C ARG A 112 12.39 -11.15 10.25
N VAL A 113 12.14 -10.12 11.04
CA VAL A 113 13.14 -9.45 11.87
C VAL A 113 13.13 -9.99 13.30
N SER A 114 14.27 -10.54 13.72
CA SER A 114 14.55 -10.82 15.13
C SER A 114 15.37 -9.69 15.76
N GLU A 115 14.99 -9.26 16.95
CA GLU A 115 15.75 -8.29 17.75
C GLU A 115 16.58 -8.99 18.82
N GLU A 116 17.79 -8.50 19.07
CA GLU A 116 18.67 -9.07 20.08
C GLU A 116 18.01 -9.07 21.47
N GLY A 117 18.02 -10.23 22.13
CA GLY A 117 17.41 -10.40 23.45
C GLY A 117 15.87 -10.49 23.43
N SER A 118 15.23 -10.39 22.26
CA SER A 118 13.79 -10.57 22.09
C SER A 118 13.46 -11.95 21.56
N LYS A 119 12.36 -12.54 22.06
CA LYS A 119 11.76 -13.73 21.43
C LYS A 119 10.74 -13.36 20.34
N ASN A 120 10.47 -12.07 20.16
CA ASN A 120 9.52 -11.59 19.18
C ASN A 120 10.18 -11.54 17.81
N ILE A 121 9.47 -12.06 16.83
CA ILE A 121 9.83 -11.99 15.42
C ILE A 121 8.77 -11.14 14.73
N ASN A 122 9.19 -10.03 14.14
CA ASN A 122 8.30 -9.11 13.45
C ASN A 122 8.42 -9.31 11.93
N ILE A 123 7.31 -9.35 11.23
CA ILE A 123 7.31 -9.27 9.76
C ILE A 123 7.14 -7.80 9.40
N ALA A 124 8.04 -7.26 8.59
CA ALA A 124 8.07 -5.85 8.24
C ALA A 124 8.49 -5.63 6.78
N ASN A 125 7.87 -4.67 6.12
CA ASN A 125 8.28 -4.20 4.79
C ASN A 125 9.25 -3.01 4.94
N TYR A 126 10.45 -3.11 4.40
CA TYR A 126 11.47 -2.05 4.42
C TYR A 126 11.74 -1.42 3.03
N SER A 127 10.87 -1.67 2.05
CA SER A 127 10.87 -0.92 0.78
C SER A 127 10.13 0.41 0.92
N ASP A 128 10.14 1.22 -0.14
CA ASP A 128 9.38 2.45 -0.26
C ASP A 128 8.06 2.27 -1.02
N ALA A 129 7.53 1.06 -1.10
CA ALA A 129 6.27 0.74 -1.79
C ALA A 129 5.35 -0.12 -0.92
N VAL A 130 4.03 -0.06 -1.20
CA VAL A 130 3.10 -1.06 -0.67
C VAL A 130 3.27 -2.34 -1.48
N VAL A 131 3.56 -3.45 -0.81
CA VAL A 131 3.88 -4.74 -1.45
C VAL A 131 2.94 -5.84 -1.00
N GLY A 132 2.80 -6.89 -1.81
CA GLY A 132 2.19 -8.13 -1.34
C GLY A 132 3.08 -8.78 -0.29
N MET A 133 2.56 -9.00 0.92
CA MET A 133 3.26 -9.57 2.07
C MET A 133 3.98 -10.88 1.72
N ASN A 134 3.34 -11.73 0.92
CA ASN A 134 3.88 -13.04 0.53
C ASN A 134 4.88 -12.98 -0.63
N THR A 135 4.83 -11.93 -1.45
CA THR A 135 5.61 -11.85 -2.69
C THR A 135 6.74 -10.83 -2.63
N GLY A 136 6.62 -9.81 -1.78
CA GLY A 136 7.49 -8.63 -1.77
C GLY A 136 7.37 -7.75 -3.02
N ILE A 137 6.39 -8.02 -3.89
CA ILE A 137 6.18 -7.31 -5.15
C ILE A 137 5.20 -6.14 -4.92
N PRO A 138 5.46 -4.94 -5.46
CA PRO A 138 4.51 -3.83 -5.39
C PRO A 138 3.11 -4.20 -5.88
N ILE A 139 2.08 -3.73 -5.18
CA ILE A 139 0.67 -4.00 -5.55
C ILE A 139 0.16 -3.10 -6.67
N HIS A 140 0.91 -2.06 -7.01
CA HIS A 140 0.66 -1.15 -8.12
C HIS A 140 1.98 -0.85 -8.83
N SER A 141 1.91 -0.27 -10.02
CA SER A 141 3.11 0.15 -10.75
C SER A 141 3.97 1.07 -9.88
N ASP A 142 5.27 0.80 -9.81
CA ASP A 142 6.24 1.62 -9.11
C ASP A 142 7.29 2.10 -10.12
N SER A 143 7.17 3.35 -10.55
CA SER A 143 7.99 3.91 -11.63
C SER A 143 8.44 5.32 -11.29
N GLN A 144 9.58 5.73 -11.86
CA GLN A 144 10.07 7.10 -11.67
C GLN A 144 9.05 8.15 -12.15
N ARG A 145 8.34 7.88 -13.25
CA ARG A 145 7.27 8.77 -13.73
C ARG A 145 6.18 8.98 -12.69
N LEU A 146 5.76 7.93 -11.98
CA LEU A 146 4.78 8.06 -10.91
C LEU A 146 5.31 8.98 -9.80
N ILE A 147 6.59 8.86 -9.43
CA ILE A 147 7.21 9.72 -8.42
C ILE A 147 7.26 11.17 -8.91
N ASP A 148 7.67 11.39 -10.16
CA ASP A 148 7.77 12.71 -10.78
C ASP A 148 6.41 13.42 -10.87
N ASP A 149 5.31 12.68 -11.02
CA ASP A 149 3.94 13.22 -11.04
C ASP A 149 3.37 13.39 -9.61
N ALA A 150 3.55 12.38 -8.75
CA ALA A 150 2.93 12.32 -7.42
C ALA A 150 3.61 13.22 -6.39
N TYR A 151 4.93 13.27 -6.36
CA TYR A 151 5.64 14.00 -5.32
C TYR A 151 5.42 15.52 -5.40
N PRO A 152 5.46 16.17 -6.59
CA PRO A 152 5.11 17.57 -6.72
C PRO A 152 3.67 17.87 -6.34
N PHE A 153 2.73 16.93 -6.56
CA PHE A 153 1.34 17.09 -6.15
C PHE A 153 1.22 17.27 -4.63
N PHE A 154 1.93 16.47 -3.83
CA PHE A 154 1.91 16.57 -2.37
C PHE A 154 2.74 17.71 -1.81
N THR A 155 3.67 18.28 -2.57
CA THR A 155 4.58 19.32 -2.08
C THR A 155 4.22 20.66 -2.69
N THR A 156 4.58 20.87 -3.95
CA THR A 156 4.52 22.16 -4.63
C THR A 156 3.12 22.58 -5.12
N VAL A 157 2.23 21.63 -5.43
CA VAL A 157 0.93 21.98 -6.05
C VAL A 157 -0.12 22.35 -5.00
N GLN A 158 -0.20 21.62 -3.89
CA GLN A 158 -1.23 21.86 -2.87
C GLN A 158 -0.94 23.05 -1.96
N ALA A 159 0.33 23.31 -1.64
CA ALA A 159 0.73 24.40 -0.77
C ALA A 159 2.07 24.98 -1.25
N PRO A 160 2.06 25.78 -2.33
CA PRO A 160 3.28 26.28 -2.99
C PRO A 160 4.15 27.19 -2.12
N ASP A 161 3.58 27.76 -1.06
CA ASP A 161 4.28 28.66 -0.13
C ASP A 161 5.02 27.91 1.00
N VAL A 162 4.87 26.58 1.08
CA VAL A 162 5.52 25.74 2.08
C VAL A 162 6.82 25.17 1.51
N SER A 163 7.85 25.05 2.35
CA SER A 163 9.10 24.37 2.00
C SER A 163 9.00 22.88 2.35
N TYR A 164 9.49 22.03 1.46
CA TYR A 164 9.40 20.57 1.57
C TYR A 164 10.77 19.93 1.57
N VAL A 165 10.89 18.80 2.28
CA VAL A 165 12.10 17.95 2.21
C VAL A 165 12.27 17.46 0.76
N PRO A 166 13.46 17.05 0.32
CA PRO A 166 13.62 16.33 -0.93
C PRO A 166 13.15 14.88 -0.81
N TRP A 167 12.84 14.22 -1.94
CA TRP A 167 12.37 12.83 -1.98
C TRP A 167 13.30 11.87 -1.23
N GLU A 168 14.60 12.10 -1.33
CA GLU A 168 15.67 11.30 -0.71
C GLU A 168 15.62 11.32 0.82
N GLU A 169 14.97 12.32 1.41
CA GLU A 169 14.89 12.50 2.87
C GLU A 169 13.57 12.00 3.46
N ALA A 170 12.53 11.81 2.63
CA ALA A 170 11.26 11.20 3.07
C ALA A 170 11.43 9.75 3.54
N THR A 171 10.65 9.34 4.54
CA THR A 171 10.63 7.97 5.07
C THR A 171 10.13 6.98 4.01
N ASN A 172 10.38 5.69 4.22
CA ASN A 172 9.81 4.67 3.32
C ASN A 172 8.29 4.68 3.30
N LEU A 173 7.65 4.89 4.47
CA LEU A 173 6.20 4.96 4.55
C LEU A 173 5.69 6.18 3.80
N GLU A 174 6.25 7.37 4.02
CA GLU A 174 5.88 8.59 3.30
C GLU A 174 6.00 8.42 1.79
N ARG A 175 7.11 7.83 1.31
CA ARG A 175 7.31 7.55 -0.12
C ARG A 175 6.27 6.58 -0.68
N ALA A 176 5.96 5.50 0.04
CA ALA A 176 4.90 4.59 -0.37
C ALA A 176 3.56 5.30 -0.42
N MET A 177 3.26 6.12 0.59
CA MET A 177 2.00 6.86 0.68
C MET A 177 1.86 7.92 -0.41
N VAL A 178 2.93 8.62 -0.80
CA VAL A 178 2.92 9.52 -1.96
C VAL A 178 2.41 8.78 -3.19
N LYS A 179 2.94 7.58 -3.45
CA LYS A 179 2.56 6.77 -4.62
C LYS A 179 1.13 6.25 -4.52
N THR A 180 0.79 5.58 -3.41
CA THR A 180 -0.50 4.91 -3.23
C THR A 180 -1.66 5.89 -3.09
N LEU A 181 -1.49 6.98 -2.35
CA LEU A 181 -2.54 8.00 -2.18
C LEU A 181 -2.74 8.84 -3.44
N PHE A 182 -1.70 9.03 -4.25
CA PHE A 182 -1.86 9.67 -5.56
C PHE A 182 -2.72 8.82 -6.51
N ILE A 183 -2.46 7.50 -6.57
CA ILE A 183 -3.28 6.58 -7.37
C ILE A 183 -4.72 6.53 -6.83
N SER A 184 -4.89 6.46 -5.50
CA SER A 184 -6.23 6.42 -4.91
C SER A 184 -7.04 7.69 -5.19
N ARG A 185 -6.40 8.86 -5.21
CA ARG A 185 -7.01 10.12 -5.63
C ARG A 185 -7.57 10.03 -7.05
N GLU A 186 -6.77 9.55 -8.01
CA GLU A 186 -7.24 9.38 -9.40
C GLU A 186 -8.42 8.41 -9.47
N GLY A 187 -8.33 7.27 -8.75
CA GLY A 187 -9.42 6.30 -8.68
C GLY A 187 -10.72 6.88 -8.09
N LEU A 188 -10.62 7.73 -7.07
CA LEU A 188 -11.76 8.43 -6.48
C LEU A 188 -12.35 9.46 -7.45
N LEU A 189 -11.54 10.17 -8.23
CA LEU A 189 -12.03 11.11 -9.25
C LEU A 189 -12.75 10.39 -10.39
N ILE A 190 -12.21 9.25 -10.84
CA ILE A 190 -12.86 8.39 -11.84
C ILE A 190 -14.19 7.85 -11.30
N THR A 191 -14.22 7.47 -10.02
CA THR A 191 -15.44 7.01 -9.34
C THR A 191 -16.50 8.11 -9.30
N GLU A 192 -16.10 9.35 -8.99
CA GLU A 192 -16.99 10.52 -9.01
C GLU A 192 -17.61 10.76 -10.39
N ASP A 193 -16.79 10.70 -11.44
CA ASP A 193 -17.26 10.86 -12.81
C ASP A 193 -18.23 9.74 -13.22
N ALA A 194 -17.91 8.49 -12.88
CA ALA A 194 -18.78 7.34 -13.09
C ALA A 194 -20.14 7.51 -12.39
N MET A 195 -20.15 8.02 -11.15
CA MET A 195 -21.39 8.33 -10.41
C MET A 195 -22.22 9.42 -11.09
N ASN A 196 -21.57 10.51 -11.55
CA ASN A 196 -22.25 11.62 -12.20
C ASN A 196 -22.85 11.23 -13.55
N ASN A 197 -22.15 10.39 -14.31
CA ASN A 197 -22.55 9.95 -15.63
C ASN A 197 -23.36 8.63 -15.62
N LYS A 198 -23.47 7.99 -14.44
CA LYS A 198 -24.05 6.65 -14.25
C LYS A 198 -23.40 5.57 -15.14
N ASP A 199 -22.10 5.71 -15.42
CA ASP A 199 -21.32 4.74 -16.19
C ASP A 199 -20.31 4.00 -15.30
N TYR A 200 -20.80 2.94 -14.66
CA TYR A 200 -19.99 2.03 -13.84
C TYR A 200 -19.39 0.88 -14.67
N SER A 201 -19.58 0.87 -15.99
CA SER A 201 -19.09 -0.19 -16.87
C SER A 201 -17.72 0.12 -17.50
N SER A 202 -17.28 1.38 -17.41
CA SER A 202 -16.02 1.84 -17.97
C SER A 202 -14.83 1.07 -17.38
N LYS A 203 -13.82 0.79 -18.23
CA LYS A 203 -12.61 0.07 -17.80
C LYS A 203 -11.86 0.82 -16.70
N SER A 204 -11.81 2.15 -16.77
CA SER A 204 -11.19 3.00 -15.75
C SER A 204 -11.86 2.90 -14.40
N PHE A 205 -13.20 2.82 -14.36
CA PHE A 205 -13.94 2.62 -13.12
C PHE A 205 -13.63 1.24 -12.53
N GLN A 206 -13.71 0.18 -13.35
CA GLN A 206 -13.40 -1.18 -12.92
C GLN A 206 -11.95 -1.30 -12.39
N ASP A 207 -10.99 -0.68 -13.07
CA ASP A 207 -9.59 -0.63 -12.61
C ASP A 207 -9.42 0.10 -11.28
N SER A 208 -10.23 1.14 -11.04
CA SER A 208 -10.22 1.86 -9.77
C SER A 208 -10.77 1.00 -8.63
N MET A 209 -11.85 0.24 -8.88
CA MET A 209 -12.40 -0.70 -7.91
C MET A 209 -11.45 -1.86 -7.62
N ASP A 210 -10.80 -2.41 -8.65
CA ASP A 210 -9.78 -3.45 -8.52
C ASP A 210 -8.59 -2.96 -7.68
N PHE A 211 -8.12 -1.74 -7.93
CA PHE A 211 -7.07 -1.11 -7.12
C PHE A 211 -7.49 -0.98 -5.64
N PHE A 212 -8.71 -0.51 -5.38
CA PHE A 212 -9.24 -0.39 -4.02
C PHE A 212 -9.37 -1.73 -3.32
N GLU A 213 -9.88 -2.76 -4.02
CA GLU A 213 -10.00 -4.11 -3.49
C GLU A 213 -8.61 -4.69 -3.15
N VAL A 214 -7.65 -4.61 -4.09
CA VAL A 214 -6.29 -5.11 -3.88
C VAL A 214 -5.63 -4.39 -2.72
N THR A 215 -5.73 -3.06 -2.66
CA THR A 215 -5.10 -2.26 -1.60
C THR A 215 -5.70 -2.55 -0.23
N ALA A 216 -6.99 -2.90 -0.15
CA ALA A 216 -7.66 -3.24 1.10
C ALA A 216 -7.27 -4.62 1.65
N LYS A 217 -6.79 -5.56 0.82
CA LYS A 217 -6.42 -6.93 1.24
C LYS A 217 -5.36 -6.94 2.34
N PHE A 218 -5.54 -7.77 3.36
CA PHE A 218 -4.59 -7.89 4.48
C PHE A 218 -3.14 -8.09 4.02
N GLU A 219 -2.95 -8.80 2.90
CA GLU A 219 -1.65 -9.04 2.29
C GLU A 219 -1.00 -7.79 1.69
N SER A 220 -1.72 -6.71 1.44
CA SER A 220 -1.16 -5.43 0.98
C SER A 220 -0.47 -4.74 2.15
N MET A 221 0.86 -4.78 2.18
CA MET A 221 1.68 -4.39 3.32
C MET A 221 2.41 -3.07 3.05
N ALA A 222 2.02 -2.03 3.78
CA ALA A 222 2.74 -0.76 3.79
C ALA A 222 4.12 -0.91 4.46
N PRO A 223 5.09 -0.02 4.14
CA PRO A 223 6.37 -0.01 4.83
C PRO A 223 6.21 0.20 6.34
N VAL A 224 7.12 -0.39 7.11
CA VAL A 224 7.15 -0.21 8.56
C VAL A 224 7.48 1.24 8.92
N ALA A 225 6.86 1.74 9.98
CA ALA A 225 7.16 3.06 10.54
C ALA A 225 8.62 3.16 11.00
N GLN A 226 9.32 4.20 10.59
CA GLN A 226 10.71 4.51 10.97
C GLN A 226 10.88 5.93 11.51
N HIS A 227 9.82 6.74 11.48
CA HIS A 227 9.72 8.08 12.05
C HIS A 227 8.57 8.16 13.08
N PRO A 228 8.64 9.00 14.14
CA PRO A 228 7.61 9.04 15.18
C PRO A 228 6.19 9.26 14.66
N TYR A 229 6.01 10.09 13.63
CA TYR A 229 4.69 10.38 13.06
C TYR A 229 4.23 9.37 12.00
N ASP A 230 5.09 8.45 11.56
CA ASP A 230 4.72 7.37 10.62
C ASP A 230 3.61 6.46 11.19
N ILE A 231 3.52 6.34 12.52
CA ILE A 231 2.46 5.55 13.16
C ILE A 231 1.09 6.18 12.88
N THR A 232 0.97 7.50 12.99
CA THR A 232 -0.27 8.22 12.72
C THR A 232 -0.61 8.15 11.22
N LEU A 233 0.40 8.29 10.35
CA LEU A 233 0.20 8.12 8.91
C LEU A 233 -0.30 6.72 8.55
N SER A 234 0.31 5.67 9.14
CA SER A 234 -0.13 4.28 8.97
C SER A 234 -1.59 4.10 9.39
N GLN A 235 -2.00 4.66 10.53
CA GLN A 235 -3.38 4.57 11.01
C GLN A 235 -4.38 5.24 10.08
N LEU A 236 -4.05 6.43 9.56
CA LEU A 236 -4.91 7.12 8.60
C LEU A 236 -4.99 6.37 7.27
N TYR A 237 -3.86 5.83 6.81
CA TYR A 237 -3.82 4.98 5.63
C TYR A 237 -4.67 3.73 5.81
N ASP A 238 -4.53 3.01 6.93
CA ASP A 238 -5.30 1.81 7.24
C ASP A 238 -6.80 2.08 7.24
N LYS A 239 -7.22 3.22 7.82
CA LYS A 239 -8.61 3.65 7.76
C LYS A 239 -9.06 3.93 6.31
N ALA A 240 -8.23 4.60 5.51
CA ALA A 240 -8.55 4.92 4.12
C ALA A 240 -8.73 3.65 3.28
N ARG A 241 -7.79 2.70 3.33
CA ARG A 241 -7.89 1.43 2.61
C ARG A 241 -9.05 0.55 3.06
N ASP A 242 -9.43 0.58 4.34
CA ASP A 242 -10.63 -0.10 4.82
C ASP A 242 -11.90 0.48 4.17
N SER A 243 -11.97 1.80 4.09
CA SER A 243 -13.08 2.50 3.41
C SER A 243 -13.07 2.25 1.89
N TRP A 244 -11.89 2.15 1.26
CA TRP A 244 -11.76 1.77 -0.16
C TRP A 244 -12.26 0.35 -0.42
N GLY A 245 -11.88 -0.62 0.41
CA GLY A 245 -12.38 -2.00 0.29
C GLY A 245 -13.89 -2.10 0.44
N LYS A 246 -14.48 -1.34 1.38
CA LYS A 246 -15.94 -1.25 1.53
C LYS A 246 -16.62 -0.61 0.34
N LEU A 247 -16.02 0.43 -0.26
CA LEU A 247 -16.52 1.06 -1.47
C LEU A 247 -16.54 0.07 -2.64
N ALA A 248 -15.42 -0.63 -2.87
CA ALA A 248 -15.28 -1.60 -3.96
C ALA A 248 -16.22 -2.82 -3.83
N ALA A 249 -16.65 -3.14 -2.60
CA ALA A 249 -17.57 -4.26 -2.34
C ALA A 249 -19.06 -3.93 -2.62
N ILE A 250 -19.41 -2.66 -2.83
CA ILE A 250 -20.80 -2.25 -3.10
C ILE A 250 -21.02 -2.24 -4.61
N ASP A 251 -22.02 -2.97 -5.09
CA ASP A 251 -22.47 -2.88 -6.48
C ASP A 251 -23.35 -1.62 -6.67
N PRO A 252 -22.87 -0.58 -7.37
CA PRO A 252 -23.62 0.66 -7.57
C PRO A 252 -24.90 0.48 -8.39
N SER A 253 -25.03 -0.62 -9.15
CA SER A 253 -26.26 -0.94 -9.89
C SER A 253 -27.37 -1.47 -8.99
N GLN A 254 -27.03 -1.99 -7.81
CA GLN A 254 -27.98 -2.53 -6.84
C GLN A 254 -28.31 -1.52 -5.74
N ASP A 255 -27.35 -0.70 -5.31
CA ASP A 255 -27.54 0.30 -4.25
C ASP A 255 -26.70 1.57 -4.49
N GLU A 256 -27.18 2.42 -5.40
CA GLU A 256 -26.53 3.70 -5.77
C GLU A 256 -26.38 4.65 -4.56
N ALA A 257 -27.33 4.61 -3.62
CA ALA A 257 -27.31 5.48 -2.44
C ALA A 257 -26.22 5.07 -1.44
N ALA A 258 -26.13 3.77 -1.12
CA ALA A 258 -25.07 3.25 -0.27
C ALA A 258 -23.68 3.44 -0.91
N PHE A 259 -23.57 3.23 -2.22
CA PHE A 259 -22.33 3.47 -2.96
C PHE A 259 -21.89 4.94 -2.84
N ALA A 260 -22.81 5.89 -3.06
CA ALA A 260 -22.52 7.31 -2.97
C ALA A 260 -22.13 7.78 -1.55
N GLU A 261 -22.73 7.21 -0.51
CA GLU A 261 -22.36 7.48 0.88
C GLU A 261 -20.97 6.92 1.22
N MET A 262 -20.71 5.67 0.81
CA MET A 262 -19.41 5.05 1.02
C MET A 262 -18.29 5.78 0.26
N TYR A 263 -18.57 6.27 -0.95
CA TYR A 263 -17.64 7.08 -1.73
C TYR A 263 -17.21 8.34 -0.96
N LYS A 264 -18.15 9.06 -0.33
CA LYS A 264 -17.83 10.23 0.50
C LYS A 264 -16.92 9.88 1.68
N THR A 265 -17.17 8.73 2.30
CA THR A 265 -16.36 8.24 3.42
C THR A 265 -14.94 7.90 2.94
N ALA A 266 -14.83 7.09 1.88
CA ALA A 266 -13.57 6.72 1.23
C ALA A 266 -12.74 7.95 0.82
N ARG A 267 -13.39 8.96 0.23
CA ARG A 267 -12.73 10.22 -0.16
C ARG A 267 -12.28 11.03 1.05
N THR A 268 -13.09 11.11 2.09
CA THR A 268 -12.74 11.84 3.32
C THR A 268 -11.55 11.20 4.02
N ASP A 269 -11.55 9.87 4.16
CA ASP A 269 -10.45 9.16 4.82
C ASP A 269 -9.15 9.24 4.01
N ALA A 270 -9.21 9.13 2.68
CA ALA A 270 -8.06 9.37 1.81
C ALA A 270 -7.50 10.79 1.98
N ASN A 271 -8.37 11.82 1.95
CA ASN A 271 -7.96 13.21 2.11
C ASN A 271 -7.30 13.47 3.48
N ASN A 272 -7.76 12.81 4.55
CA ASN A 272 -7.13 12.92 5.86
C ASN A 272 -5.68 12.39 5.85
N ALA A 273 -5.46 11.22 5.24
CA ALA A 273 -4.11 10.66 5.09
C ALA A 273 -3.22 11.55 4.22
N MET A 274 -3.77 12.08 3.11
CA MET A 274 -3.08 12.99 2.20
C MET A 274 -2.68 14.31 2.88
N GLY A 275 -3.57 14.88 3.70
CA GLY A 275 -3.31 16.10 4.45
C GLY A 275 -2.17 15.93 5.46
N LEU A 276 -2.17 14.83 6.21
CA LEU A 276 -1.06 14.52 7.11
C LEU A 276 0.24 14.31 6.33
N LEU A 277 0.22 13.54 5.24
CA LEU A 277 1.42 13.32 4.42
C LEU A 277 2.03 14.63 3.91
N ASN A 278 1.22 15.60 3.49
CA ASN A 278 1.70 16.92 3.12
C ASN A 278 2.39 17.66 4.29
N ILE A 279 1.95 17.45 5.52
CA ILE A 279 2.61 18.01 6.71
C ILE A 279 3.94 17.31 6.97
N LEU A 280 3.97 15.97 6.93
CA LEU A 280 5.19 15.19 7.19
C LEU A 280 6.30 15.47 6.17
N LEU A 281 5.92 15.73 4.91
CA LEU A 281 6.90 16.10 3.88
C LEU A 281 7.43 17.53 4.00
N SER A 282 6.93 18.36 4.91
CA SER A 282 7.37 19.75 5.03
C SER A 282 8.60 19.91 5.91
N THR A 283 9.44 20.91 5.61
CA THR A 283 10.67 21.16 6.40
C THR A 283 10.38 21.71 7.80
N ASN A 284 9.17 22.21 8.05
CA ASN A 284 8.69 22.67 9.34
C ASN A 284 7.57 21.77 9.91
N GLU A 285 7.73 20.46 9.73
CA GLU A 285 6.79 19.42 10.18
C GLU A 285 6.26 19.66 11.60
N GLU A 286 7.13 19.84 12.60
CA GLU A 286 6.74 19.98 14.00
C GLU A 286 5.76 21.15 14.23
N GLU A 287 6.06 22.31 13.63
CA GLU A 287 5.22 23.51 13.71
C GLU A 287 3.83 23.25 13.09
N ARG A 288 3.81 22.68 11.89
CA ARG A 288 2.57 22.42 11.15
C ARG A 288 1.74 21.30 11.80
N MET A 289 2.38 20.32 12.44
CA MET A 289 1.71 19.31 13.26
C MET A 289 1.03 19.97 14.46
N GLU A 290 1.71 20.86 15.18
CA GLU A 290 1.12 21.59 16.33
C GLU A 290 -0.05 22.50 15.89
N GLU A 291 0.08 23.21 14.76
CA GLU A 291 -0.99 24.06 14.23
C GLU A 291 -2.25 23.27 13.82
N THR A 292 -2.05 22.09 13.24
CA THR A 292 -3.15 21.29 12.68
C THR A 292 -3.82 20.40 13.72
N TYR A 293 -3.02 19.77 14.60
CA TYR A 293 -3.49 18.74 15.53
C TYR A 293 -3.33 19.11 17.01
N GLY A 294 -2.67 20.23 17.33
CA GLY A 294 -2.35 20.61 18.69
C GLY A 294 -1.15 19.84 19.28
N LYS A 295 -0.92 20.02 20.59
CA LYS A 295 0.10 19.28 21.36
C LYS A 295 -0.39 17.92 21.84
#